data_AF-A0A1B6J2G1-F1
#
_entry.id   AF-A0A1B6J2G1-F1
#
_cell.length_a   1.000
_cell.length_b   1.000
_cell.length_c   1.000
_cell.angle_alpha   90.00
_cell.angle_beta   90.00
_cell.angle_gamma   90.00
#
_symmetry.space_group_name_H-M   'P 1'
#
loop_
_entity.id
_entity.type
_entity.pdbx_description
1 polymer ?
#
loop_
_entity_poly.entity_id
_entity_poly.type
_entity_poly.pdbx_seq_one_letter_code
_entity_poly.pdbx_strand_id
1 'polypeptide(L)'
;PLVANELHHWEARPPVPSRPFQNICKRLMKLNEAVSGILPEVQTQELFRAINCAFKDLLRDQLNRLGIVNNGGPQHGLVTQELTFYLEDLKRLKALPEEELCIEAMADIWQPKLR
;
A
#
# COMPACT_ATOMS: atom_id res chain seq x y z
N PRO A 1 -3.84 14.06 3.98
CA PRO A 1 -4.68 12.89 3.63
C PRO A 1 -4.51 11.77 4.66
N LEU A 2 -5.52 10.93 4.88
CA LEU A 2 -5.45 9.95 5.97
C LEU A 2 -4.42 8.85 5.75
N VAL A 3 -4.27 8.33 4.53
CA VAL A 3 -3.22 7.33 4.21
C VAL A 3 -1.84 7.88 4.59
N ALA A 4 -1.57 9.15 4.29
CA ALA A 4 -0.34 9.82 4.70
C ALA A 4 -0.19 9.89 6.22
N ASN A 5 -1.28 10.15 6.95
CA ASN A 5 -1.25 10.19 8.41
C ASN A 5 -0.97 8.82 9.03
N GLU A 6 -1.62 7.75 8.55
CA GLU A 6 -1.38 6.39 9.04
C GLU A 6 0.07 5.95 8.77
N LEU A 7 0.57 6.18 7.55
CA LEU A 7 1.96 5.85 7.20
C LEU A 7 2.98 6.67 7.97
N HIS A 8 2.73 7.97 8.20
CA HIS A 8 3.64 8.81 8.97
C HIS A 8 3.86 8.29 10.40
N HIS A 9 2.82 7.72 11.01
CA HIS A 9 2.87 7.14 12.36
C HIS A 9 3.21 5.64 12.37
N TRP A 10 3.40 5.03 11.20
CA TRP A 10 3.77 3.62 11.11
C TRP A 10 5.25 3.41 11.49
N GLU A 11 5.50 2.32 12.21
CA GLU A 11 6.83 1.84 12.58
C GLU A 11 6.96 0.37 12.19
N ALA A 12 8.14 -0.05 11.73
CA ALA A 12 8.43 -1.44 11.40
C ALA A 12 8.64 -2.28 12.67
N ARG A 13 7.55 -2.66 13.33
CA ARG A 13 7.56 -3.54 14.51
C ARG A 13 6.33 -4.44 14.58
N PRO A 14 6.41 -5.62 15.22
CA PRO A 14 5.25 -6.45 15.49
C PRO A 14 4.19 -5.74 16.36
N PRO A 15 2.91 -6.16 16.26
CA PRO A 15 2.37 -7.21 15.39
C PRO A 15 2.16 -6.74 13.94
N VAL A 16 2.19 -7.69 12.99
CA VAL A 16 1.83 -7.48 11.59
C VAL A 16 0.56 -8.31 11.28
N PRO A 17 -0.47 -7.74 10.62
CA PRO A 17 -0.54 -6.39 10.07
C PRO A 17 -0.67 -5.34 11.16
N SER A 18 0.05 -4.23 11.02
CA SER A 18 -0.02 -3.14 11.99
C SER A 18 -1.35 -2.39 11.89
N ARG A 19 -1.69 -1.67 12.97
CA ARG A 19 -2.91 -0.84 13.00
C ARG A 19 -2.98 0.18 11.85
N PRO A 20 -1.89 0.88 11.46
CA PRO A 20 -1.88 1.72 10.26
C PRO A 20 -2.29 0.99 8.98
N PHE A 21 -1.69 -0.17 8.69
CA PHE A 21 -2.01 -0.95 7.49
C PHE A 21 -3.45 -1.46 7.52
N GLN A 22 -3.93 -1.95 8.66
CA GLN A 22 -5.34 -2.32 8.84
C GLN A 22 -6.29 -1.14 8.58
N ASN A 23 -5.96 0.05 9.07
CA ASN A 23 -6.78 1.26 8.89
C ASN A 23 -6.82 1.71 7.43
N ILE A 24 -5.68 1.64 6.73
CA ILE A 24 -5.57 1.94 5.29
C ILE A 24 -6.47 0.97 4.51
N CYS A 25 -6.30 -0.35 4.70
CA CYS A 25 -7.06 -1.37 3.99
C CYS A 25 -8.58 -1.23 4.21
N LYS A 26 -9.01 -1.04 5.47
CA LYS A 26 -10.42 -0.78 5.81
C LYS A 26 -11.01 0.42 5.07
N ARG A 27 -10.22 1.44 4.77
CA ARG A 27 -10.70 2.62 4.05
C ARG A 27 -10.76 2.41 2.55
N LEU A 28 -9.83 1.65 1.99
CA LEU A 28 -9.87 1.25 0.58
C LEU A 28 -11.08 0.37 0.31
N MET A 29 -11.40 -0.55 1.22
CA MET A 29 -12.62 -1.37 1.16
C MET A 29 -13.88 -0.51 1.16
N LYS A 30 -14.00 0.44 2.10
CA LYS A 30 -15.14 1.39 2.14
C LYS A 30 -15.24 2.27 0.89
N LEU A 31 -14.10 2.68 0.34
CA LEU A 31 -14.07 3.43 -0.91
C LEU A 31 -14.60 2.55 -2.05
N ASN A 32 -14.13 1.31 -2.16
CA ASN A 32 -14.60 0.37 -3.18
C ASN A 32 -16.12 0.15 -3.07
N GLU A 33 -16.63 -0.09 -1.87
CA GLU A 33 -18.08 -0.23 -1.61
C GLU A 33 -18.87 0.99 -2.07
N ALA A 34 -18.32 2.20 -1.86
CA ALA A 34 -18.97 3.44 -2.24
C ALA A 34 -18.94 3.72 -3.76
N VAL A 35 -17.89 3.28 -4.49
CA VAL A 35 -17.68 3.65 -5.89
C VAL A 35 -18.00 2.56 -6.90
N SER A 36 -17.84 1.28 -6.55
CA SER A 36 -17.98 0.15 -7.49
C SER A 36 -19.39 -0.04 -8.06
N GLY A 37 -20.42 0.45 -7.38
CA GLY A 37 -21.80 0.48 -7.88
C GLY A 37 -22.15 1.72 -8.71
N ILE A 38 -21.21 2.66 -8.85
CA ILE A 38 -21.44 3.97 -9.49
C ILE A 38 -20.51 4.15 -10.69
N LEU A 39 -19.22 3.85 -10.51
CA LEU A 39 -18.19 4.02 -11.53
C LEU A 39 -18.09 2.76 -12.41
N PRO A 40 -17.89 2.94 -13.73
CA PRO A 40 -17.44 1.86 -14.60
C PRO A 40 -16.15 1.21 -14.08
N GLU A 41 -15.94 -0.04 -14.45
CA GLU A 41 -14.78 -0.83 -14.03
C GLU A 41 -13.46 -0.13 -14.35
N VAL A 42 -13.31 0.40 -15.58
CA VAL A 42 -12.10 1.10 -16.03
C VAL A 42 -11.77 2.30 -15.13
N GLN A 43 -12.78 3.10 -14.77
CA GLN A 43 -12.59 4.27 -13.90
C GLN A 43 -12.28 3.87 -12.46
N THR A 44 -12.87 2.77 -11.98
CA THR A 44 -12.52 2.20 -10.67
C THR A 44 -11.07 1.75 -10.65
N GLN A 45 -10.60 1.07 -11.70
CA GLN A 45 -9.20 0.67 -11.82
C GLN A 45 -8.26 1.87 -11.86
N GLU A 46 -8.54 2.89 -12.67
CA GLU A 46 -7.74 4.12 -12.72
C GLU A 46 -7.64 4.81 -11.36
N LEU A 47 -8.75 4.89 -10.62
CA LEU A 47 -8.78 5.44 -9.26
C LEU A 47 -7.88 4.64 -8.32
N PHE A 48 -7.98 3.31 -8.32
CA PHE A 48 -7.17 2.46 -7.45
C PHE A 48 -5.69 2.46 -7.84
N ARG A 49 -5.34 2.59 -9.13
CA ARG A 49 -3.95 2.79 -9.58
C ARG A 49 -3.38 4.08 -9.03
N ALA A 50 -4.11 5.19 -9.14
CA ALA A 50 -3.68 6.48 -8.61
C ALA A 50 -3.47 6.44 -7.09
N ILE A 51 -4.36 5.76 -6.37
CA ILE A 51 -4.23 5.56 -4.92
C ILE A 51 -3.02 4.68 -4.58
N ASN A 52 -2.80 3.58 -5.30
CA ASN A 52 -1.64 2.71 -5.06
C ASN A 52 -0.33 3.46 -5.33
N CYS A 53 -0.24 4.23 -6.41
CA CYS A 53 0.91 5.10 -6.67
C CYS A 53 1.17 6.08 -5.52
N ALA A 54 0.15 6.77 -5.04
CA ALA A 54 0.29 7.68 -3.90
C ALA A 54 0.69 6.96 -2.61
N PHE A 55 0.14 5.77 -2.35
CA PHE A 55 0.52 4.92 -1.22
C PHE A 55 2.01 4.54 -1.28
N LYS A 56 2.50 4.10 -2.44
CA LYS A 56 3.90 3.75 -2.68
C LYS A 56 4.84 4.92 -2.42
N ASP A 57 4.48 6.12 -2.89
CA ASP A 57 5.28 7.33 -2.64
C ASP A 57 5.37 7.70 -1.16
N LEU A 58 4.24 7.62 -0.44
CA LEU A 58 4.18 7.91 0.98
C LEU A 58 4.93 6.85 1.80
N LEU A 59 4.82 5.58 1.43
CA LEU A 59 5.55 4.50 2.08
C LEU A 59 7.05 4.65 1.85
N ARG A 60 7.50 4.92 0.62
CA ARG A 60 8.90 5.23 0.29
C ARG A 60 9.44 6.36 1.17
N ASP A 61 8.71 7.47 1.30
CA ASP A 61 9.13 8.59 2.15
C ASP A 61 9.26 8.17 3.63
N GLN A 62 8.34 7.34 4.12
CA GLN A 62 8.36 6.82 5.47
C GLN A 62 9.52 5.84 5.72
N LEU A 63 9.81 4.95 4.77
CA LEU A 63 10.95 4.03 4.84
C LEU A 63 12.26 4.81 4.92
N ASN A 64 12.42 5.84 4.08
CA ASN A 64 13.56 6.74 4.12
C ASN A 64 13.69 7.46 5.46
N ARG A 65 12.57 7.98 6.01
CA ARG A 65 12.55 8.65 7.31
C ARG A 65 13.00 7.73 8.46
N LEU A 66 12.65 6.45 8.39
CA LEU A 66 13.00 5.44 9.40
C LEU A 66 14.36 4.78 9.15
N GLY A 67 15.03 5.08 8.03
CA GLY A 67 16.29 4.44 7.66
C GLY A 67 16.15 2.95 7.31
N ILE A 68 14.96 2.51 6.89
CA ILE A 68 14.71 1.12 6.50
C ILE A 68 15.14 0.93 5.05
N VAL A 69 16.01 -0.06 4.82
CA VAL A 69 16.60 -0.35 3.51
C VAL A 69 16.26 -1.76 3.05
N ASN A 70 16.32 -2.00 1.74
CA ASN A 70 16.14 -3.33 1.15
C ASN A 70 17.42 -4.18 1.32
N ASN A 71 17.63 -4.70 2.52
CA ASN A 71 18.82 -5.49 2.89
C ASN A 71 18.50 -6.95 3.26
N GLY A 72 17.26 -7.39 3.09
CA GLY A 72 16.81 -8.73 3.52
C GLY A 72 16.76 -8.94 5.05
N GLY A 73 17.02 -7.90 5.85
CA GLY A 73 17.00 -7.98 7.31
C GLY A 73 15.59 -7.99 7.92
N PRO A 74 15.48 -8.01 9.26
CA PRO A 74 14.20 -8.13 9.97
C PRO A 74 13.19 -7.03 9.62
N GLN A 75 13.64 -5.77 9.52
CA GLN A 75 12.76 -4.65 9.16
C GLN A 75 12.29 -4.73 7.70
N HIS A 76 13.15 -5.16 6.77
CA HIS A 76 12.73 -5.46 5.41
C HIS A 76 11.64 -6.55 5.40
N GLY A 77 11.83 -7.63 6.16
CA GLY A 77 10.82 -8.68 6.30
C GLY A 77 9.47 -8.18 6.84
N LEU A 78 9.47 -7.24 7.79
CA LEU A 78 8.24 -6.61 8.28
C LEU A 78 7.55 -5.78 7.20
N VAL A 79 8.29 -5.01 6.41
CA VAL A 79 7.74 -4.28 5.26
C VAL A 79 7.12 -5.24 4.25
N THR A 80 7.80 -6.34 3.92
CA THR A 80 7.28 -7.36 3.01
C THR A 80 5.95 -7.94 3.52
N GLN A 81 5.86 -8.29 4.81
CA GLN A 81 4.62 -8.83 5.39
C GLN A 81 3.45 -7.83 5.36
N GLU A 82 3.73 -6.56 5.65
CA GLU A 82 2.72 -5.49 5.58
C GLU A 82 2.22 -5.27 4.15
N LEU A 83 3.14 -5.27 3.17
CA LEU A 83 2.79 -5.17 1.75
C LEU A 83 1.99 -6.39 1.28
N THR A 84 2.37 -7.60 1.70
CA THR A 84 1.60 -8.81 1.39
C THR A 84 0.17 -8.67 1.93
N PHE A 85 -0.01 -8.21 3.17
CA PHE A 85 -1.34 -7.96 3.71
C PHE A 85 -2.12 -6.92 2.88
N TYR A 86 -1.51 -5.78 2.57
CA TYR A 86 -2.12 -4.73 1.74
C TYR A 86 -2.57 -5.24 0.36
N LEU A 87 -1.70 -5.98 -0.33
CA LEU A 87 -1.97 -6.52 -1.66
C LEU A 87 -3.06 -7.59 -1.63
N GLU A 88 -3.06 -8.48 -0.64
CA GLU A 88 -4.11 -9.48 -0.48
C GLU A 88 -5.48 -8.83 -0.20
N ASP A 89 -5.53 -7.73 0.54
CA ASP A 89 -6.78 -6.99 0.76
C ASP A 89 -7.25 -6.33 -0.55
N LEU A 90 -6.35 -5.73 -1.34
CA LEU A 90 -6.69 -5.17 -2.65
C LEU A 90 -7.18 -6.23 -3.66
N LYS A 91 -6.58 -7.42 -3.68
CA LYS A 91 -7.03 -8.53 -4.55
C LYS A 91 -8.47 -8.91 -4.28
N ARG A 92 -8.88 -8.92 -3.01
CA ARG A 92 -10.27 -9.20 -2.61
C ARG A 92 -11.27 -8.16 -3.13
N LEU A 93 -10.83 -6.91 -3.30
CA LEU A 93 -11.67 -5.85 -3.86
C LEU A 93 -11.91 -6.01 -5.37
N LYS A 94 -11.07 -6.78 -6.06
CA LYS A 94 -11.05 -6.91 -7.53
C LYS A 94 -11.00 -5.55 -8.25
N ALA A 95 -10.42 -4.55 -7.59
CA ALA A 95 -10.36 -3.19 -8.10
C ALA A 95 -9.19 -2.96 -9.06
N LEU A 96 -8.25 -3.90 -9.15
CA LEU A 96 -7.09 -3.89 -10.04
C LEU A 96 -6.80 -5.30 -10.57
N PRO A 97 -6.15 -5.43 -11.75
CA PRO A 97 -5.66 -6.72 -12.25
C PRO A 97 -4.68 -7.39 -11.29
N GLU A 98 -4.71 -8.72 -11.18
CA GLU A 98 -3.88 -9.46 -10.21
C GLU A 98 -2.38 -9.32 -10.47
N GLU A 99 -1.99 -9.16 -11.74
CA GLU A 99 -0.62 -8.91 -12.15
C GLU A 99 -0.05 -7.58 -11.63
N GLU A 100 -0.90 -6.61 -11.31
CA GLU A 100 -0.52 -5.34 -10.68
C GLU A 100 -0.47 -5.44 -9.15
N LEU A 101 -0.97 -6.55 -8.58
CA LEU A 101 -1.14 -6.77 -7.14
C LEU A 101 -0.16 -7.80 -6.58
N CYS A 102 1.08 -7.78 -7.06
CA CYS A 102 2.18 -8.63 -6.59
C CYS A 102 3.26 -7.83 -5.87
N ILE A 103 4.12 -8.52 -5.10
CA ILE A 103 5.18 -7.86 -4.33
C ILE A 103 6.22 -7.20 -5.26
N GLU A 104 6.43 -7.79 -6.44
CA GLU A 104 7.31 -7.28 -7.48
C GLU A 104 6.85 -5.92 -8.01
N ALA A 105 5.54 -5.69 -8.10
CA ALA A 105 4.95 -4.41 -8.50
C ALA A 105 5.16 -3.28 -7.47
N MET A 106 5.60 -3.63 -6.26
CA MET A 106 5.92 -2.69 -5.18
C MET A 106 7.41 -2.39 -5.08
N ALA A 107 8.26 -2.96 -5.96
CA ALA A 107 9.72 -2.85 -5.85
C ALA A 107 10.24 -1.40 -5.96
N ASP A 108 9.47 -0.51 -6.58
CA ASP A 108 9.80 0.91 -6.72
C ASP A 108 9.79 1.66 -5.38
N ILE A 109 9.16 1.16 -4.31
CA ILE A 109 9.23 1.81 -2.99
C ILE A 109 10.66 1.87 -2.43
N TRP A 110 11.56 1.03 -2.94
CA TRP A 110 12.97 0.99 -2.53
C TRP A 110 13.87 1.87 -3.39
N GLN A 111 13.34 2.42 -4.48
CA GLN A 111 14.10 3.26 -5.40
C GLN A 111 13.98 4.73 -5.00
N PRO A 112 14.99 5.57 -5.26
CA PRO A 112 14.86 7.01 -5.11
C PRO A 112 13.74 7.56 -6.00
N LYS A 113 13.04 8.62 -5.55
CA LYS A 113 12.13 9.36 -6.43
C LYS A 113 12.95 9.93 -7.59
N LEU A 114 12.62 9.52 -8.82
CA LEU A 114 13.10 10.19 -10.02
C LEU A 114 12.59 11.65 -9.95
N ARG A 115 13.53 12.60 -9.96
CA ARG A 115 13.23 14.04 -9.96
C ARG A 115 12.77 14.48 -11.34
#